data_AF-A0A5P2G6V5-F1
#
_entry.id   AF-A0A5P2G6V5-F1
#
_cell.length_a   1.000
_cell.length_b   1.000
_cell.length_c   1.000
_cell.angle_alpha   90.00
_cell.angle_beta   90.00
_cell.angle_gamma   90.00
#
_symmetry.space_group_name_H-M   'P 1'
#
loop_
_entity.id
_entity.type
_entity.pdbx_description
1 polymer ?
#
loop_
_entity_poly.entity_id
_entity_poly.type
_entity_poly.pdbx_seq_one_letter_code
_entity_poly.pdbx_strand_id
1 'polypeptide(L)'
;MTIDAISNEIKTQNALETIGRYDYVIDGTDNFSSRYLINDACALLGKPLLYGAVSQYEGQLAVFNVADKKGMRTIYRDVFPKPPREGEIRNCAEAGVLGVLPGIVGTIQAAEVIKLVTGIGKPLVNQLLTYNVLSQETYTLELTKEPSTRQLMPVTPQAFMSRQ
;
A
#
# COMPACT_ATOMS: atom_id res chain seq x y z
N MET A 1 -5.49 -10.86 -23.56
CA MET A 1 -5.02 -10.54 -22.19
C MET A 1 -3.69 -11.26 -22.00
N THR A 2 -2.64 -10.54 -21.63
CA THR A 2 -1.31 -11.11 -21.38
C THR A 2 -1.07 -11.09 -19.87
N ILE A 3 -0.51 -12.17 -19.34
CA ILE A 3 -0.06 -12.24 -17.95
C ILE A 3 1.47 -12.27 -18.00
N ASP A 4 2.12 -11.28 -17.39
CA ASP A 4 3.57 -11.22 -17.25
C ASP A 4 3.94 -11.67 -15.83
N ALA A 5 4.52 -12.87 -15.71
CA ALA A 5 4.93 -13.43 -14.44
C ALA A 5 6.39 -13.08 -14.17
N ILE A 6 6.64 -12.31 -13.11
CA ILE A 6 7.98 -11.91 -12.69
C ILE A 6 8.36 -12.74 -11.46
N SER A 7 9.33 -13.63 -11.60
CA SER A 7 9.76 -14.52 -10.51
C SER A 7 10.79 -13.89 -9.55
N ASN A 8 11.30 -12.71 -9.89
CA ASN A 8 12.26 -12.00 -9.05
C ASN A 8 11.53 -11.22 -7.96
N GLU A 9 12.05 -11.31 -6.73
CA GLU A 9 11.64 -10.44 -5.62
C GLU A 9 11.84 -8.97 -6.00
N ILE A 10 10.91 -8.11 -5.57
CA ILE A 10 11.01 -6.67 -5.73
C ILE A 10 12.05 -6.12 -4.73
N LYS A 11 13.10 -5.50 -5.26
CA LYS A 11 14.21 -4.90 -4.51
C LYS A 11 14.50 -3.50 -5.03
N THR A 12 15.30 -2.72 -4.32
CA THR A 12 15.60 -1.33 -4.69
C THR A 12 16.23 -1.22 -6.09
N GLN A 13 16.92 -2.27 -6.54
CA GLN A 13 17.57 -2.32 -7.86
C GLN A 13 16.59 -2.51 -9.02
N ASN A 14 15.46 -3.18 -8.83
CA ASN A 14 14.51 -3.52 -9.91
C ASN A 14 13.13 -2.86 -9.76
N ALA A 15 12.81 -2.31 -8.58
CA ALA A 15 11.47 -1.83 -8.28
C ALA A 15 11.02 -0.69 -9.20
N LEU A 16 11.88 0.30 -9.44
CA LEU A 16 11.51 1.46 -10.27
C LEU A 16 11.23 1.06 -11.71
N GLU A 17 12.06 0.20 -12.28
CA GLU A 17 11.86 -0.35 -13.63
C GLU A 17 10.58 -1.17 -13.67
N THR A 18 10.44 -2.13 -12.75
CA THR A 18 9.33 -3.09 -12.75
C THR A 18 7.98 -2.40 -12.55
N ILE A 19 7.85 -1.58 -11.51
CA ILE A 19 6.62 -0.85 -11.17
C ILE A 19 6.30 0.20 -12.24
N GLY A 20 7.32 0.81 -12.85
CA GLY A 20 7.15 1.83 -13.89
C GLY A 20 6.30 1.37 -15.07
N ARG A 21 6.33 0.05 -15.38
CA ARG A 21 5.60 -0.58 -16.51
C ARG A 21 4.09 -0.69 -16.30
N TYR A 22 3.58 -0.47 -15.09
CA TYR A 22 2.18 -0.68 -14.75
C TYR A 22 1.48 0.61 -14.33
N ASP A 23 0.17 0.69 -14.54
CA ASP A 23 -0.64 1.87 -14.20
C ASP A 23 -1.07 1.88 -12.72
N TYR A 24 -1.30 0.70 -12.14
CA TYR A 24 -1.73 0.52 -10.76
C TYR A 24 -0.87 -0.53 -10.08
N VAL A 25 -0.56 -0.32 -8.80
CA VAL A 25 0.18 -1.28 -7.97
C VAL A 25 -0.72 -1.76 -6.85
N ILE A 26 -0.87 -3.08 -6.71
CA ILE A 26 -1.57 -3.70 -5.59
C ILE A 26 -0.51 -4.31 -4.67
N ASP A 27 -0.44 -3.82 -3.44
CA ASP A 27 0.44 -4.38 -2.42
C ASP A 27 -0.29 -5.51 -1.69
N GLY A 28 0.10 -6.75 -2.00
CA GLY A 28 -0.31 -7.96 -1.30
C GLY A 28 0.82 -8.58 -0.47
N THR A 29 1.84 -7.81 -0.12
CA THR A 29 3.00 -8.30 0.64
C THR A 29 2.70 -8.43 2.13
N ASP A 30 3.39 -9.35 2.78
CA ASP A 30 3.18 -9.73 4.18
C ASP A 30 4.22 -9.14 5.15
N ASN A 31 5.14 -8.32 4.64
CA ASN A 31 6.28 -7.80 5.39
C ASN A 31 6.46 -6.29 5.20
N PHE A 32 6.99 -5.64 6.23
CA PHE A 32 7.14 -4.18 6.24
C PHE A 32 8.18 -3.70 5.24
N SER A 33 9.31 -4.39 5.07
CA SER A 33 10.38 -3.95 4.15
C SER A 33 9.87 -3.78 2.72
N SER A 34 9.14 -4.78 2.21
CA SER A 34 8.53 -4.73 0.88
C SER A 34 7.52 -3.59 0.78
N ARG A 35 6.65 -3.43 1.77
CA ARG A 35 5.63 -2.38 1.80
C ARG A 35 6.22 -0.97 1.74
N TYR A 36 7.26 -0.69 2.53
CA TYR A 36 7.95 0.60 2.50
C TYR A 36 8.66 0.85 1.16
N LEU A 37 9.29 -0.18 0.62
CA LEU A 37 9.97 -0.11 -0.67
C LEU A 37 8.97 0.16 -1.81
N ILE A 38 7.85 -0.57 -1.85
CA ILE A 38 6.78 -0.40 -2.84
C ILE A 38 6.16 0.99 -2.71
N ASN A 39 5.87 1.46 -1.48
CA ASN A 39 5.39 2.81 -1.25
C ASN A 39 6.35 3.86 -1.83
N ASP A 40 7.63 3.77 -1.51
CA ASP A 40 8.62 4.76 -1.92
C ASP A 40 8.79 4.78 -3.45
N ALA A 41 8.79 3.60 -4.09
CA ALA A 41 8.82 3.48 -5.53
C ALA A 41 7.57 4.10 -6.18
N CYS A 42 6.38 3.78 -5.66
CA CYS A 42 5.12 4.33 -6.16
C CYS A 42 5.08 5.85 -6.02
N ALA A 43 5.45 6.37 -4.84
CA ALA A 43 5.49 7.81 -4.57
C ALA A 43 6.45 8.54 -5.51
N LEU A 44 7.63 7.98 -5.77
CA LEU A 44 8.62 8.55 -6.69
C LEU A 44 8.15 8.53 -8.15
N LEU A 45 7.47 7.46 -8.57
CA LEU A 45 6.98 7.27 -9.94
C LEU A 45 5.60 7.89 -10.19
N GLY A 46 4.91 8.38 -9.14
CA GLY A 46 3.54 8.86 -9.26
C GLY A 46 2.51 7.76 -9.55
N LYS A 47 2.77 6.52 -9.14
CA LYS A 47 1.85 5.37 -9.36
C LYS A 47 0.83 5.23 -8.23
N PRO A 48 -0.48 5.10 -8.52
CA PRO A 48 -1.49 4.67 -7.56
C PRO A 48 -1.08 3.39 -6.85
N LEU A 49 -1.20 3.37 -5.52
CA LEU A 49 -0.88 2.23 -4.68
C LEU A 49 -2.11 1.79 -3.90
N LEU A 50 -2.54 0.56 -4.13
CA LEU A 50 -3.61 -0.08 -3.37
C LEU A 50 -3.01 -0.89 -2.25
N TYR A 51 -3.01 -0.29 -1.06
CA TYR A 51 -2.54 -0.91 0.15
C TYR A 51 -3.57 -1.89 0.70
N GLY A 52 -3.08 -3.08 1.06
CA GLY A 52 -3.81 -4.08 1.81
C GLY A 52 -2.93 -4.63 2.92
N ALA A 53 -3.48 -4.77 4.11
CA ALA A 53 -2.81 -5.47 5.20
C ALA A 53 -3.83 -6.26 6.01
N VAL A 54 -3.35 -7.32 6.65
CA VAL A 54 -4.13 -8.17 7.56
C VAL A 54 -3.33 -8.41 8.82
N SER A 55 -4.02 -8.55 9.95
CA SER A 55 -3.42 -8.95 11.21
C SER A 55 -4.48 -9.65 12.06
N GLN A 56 -4.28 -10.91 12.41
CA GLN A 56 -5.25 -11.74 13.14
C GLN A 56 -6.63 -11.78 12.46
N TYR A 57 -7.51 -10.86 12.87
CA TYR A 57 -8.90 -10.76 12.45
C TYR A 57 -9.25 -9.42 11.77
N GLU A 58 -8.26 -8.52 11.63
CA GLU A 58 -8.47 -7.19 11.08
C GLU A 58 -7.77 -7.01 9.74
N GLY A 59 -8.51 -6.48 8.78
CA GLY A 59 -8.02 -6.05 7.48
C GLY A 59 -7.96 -4.53 7.39
N GLN A 60 -6.96 -4.01 6.70
CA GLN A 60 -6.82 -2.58 6.42
C GLN A 60 -6.65 -2.34 4.92
N LEU A 61 -7.28 -1.27 4.42
CA LEU A 61 -7.23 -0.87 3.02
C LEU A 61 -7.15 0.63 2.84
N ALA A 62 -6.34 1.07 1.88
CA ALA A 62 -6.26 2.47 1.46
C ALA A 62 -5.81 2.57 0.01
N VAL A 63 -6.21 3.67 -0.65
CA VAL A 63 -5.66 4.06 -1.95
C VAL A 63 -4.70 5.24 -1.74
N PHE A 64 -3.42 4.95 -1.86
CA PHE A 64 -2.35 5.93 -1.74
C PHE A 64 -1.89 6.47 -3.10
N ASN A 65 -1.22 7.62 -3.03
CA ASN A 65 -0.58 8.30 -4.16
C ASN A 65 -1.54 8.68 -5.30
N VAL A 66 -2.82 8.87 -4.98
CA VAL A 66 -3.83 9.45 -5.87
C VAL A 66 -4.29 10.76 -5.25
N ALA A 67 -4.39 11.82 -6.04
CA ALA A 67 -4.89 13.10 -5.57
C ALA A 67 -6.42 13.11 -5.54
N ASP A 68 -7.00 13.64 -4.47
CA ASP A 68 -8.42 13.96 -4.45
C ASP A 68 -8.74 15.22 -5.28
N LYS A 69 -10.02 15.61 -5.33
CA LYS A 69 -10.48 16.80 -6.06
C LYS A 69 -9.86 18.12 -5.57
N LYS A 70 -9.28 18.14 -4.37
CA LYS A 70 -8.62 19.31 -3.76
C LYS A 70 -7.09 19.25 -3.97
N GLY A 71 -6.57 18.22 -4.63
CA GLY A 71 -5.13 18.02 -4.84
C GLY A 71 -4.40 17.41 -3.65
N MET A 72 -5.11 17.01 -2.59
CA MET A 72 -4.51 16.31 -1.46
C MET A 72 -4.23 14.86 -1.84
N ARG A 73 -3.02 14.40 -1.54
CA ARG A 73 -2.51 13.07 -1.90
C ARG A 73 -1.69 12.51 -0.77
N THR A 74 -2.20 11.51 -0.06
CA THR A 74 -1.44 10.83 0.98
C THR A 74 -0.61 9.67 0.42
N ILE A 75 0.43 9.29 1.14
CA ILE A 75 1.26 8.11 0.92
C ILE A 75 1.25 7.23 2.17
N TYR A 76 1.74 5.99 2.08
CA TYR A 76 1.76 5.07 3.23
C TYR A 76 2.51 5.68 4.44
N ARG A 77 3.60 6.41 4.17
CA ARG A 77 4.39 7.08 5.22
C ARG A 77 3.63 8.19 5.94
N ASP A 78 2.59 8.79 5.35
CA ASP A 78 1.77 9.78 6.07
C ASP A 78 1.02 9.16 7.26
N VAL A 79 0.72 7.86 7.17
CA VAL A 79 0.07 7.10 8.24
C VAL A 79 1.11 6.40 9.12
N PHE A 80 2.14 5.82 8.50
CA PHE A 80 3.19 5.06 9.17
C PHE A 80 4.58 5.58 8.77
N PRO A 81 5.06 6.68 9.38
CA PRO A 81 6.24 7.41 8.89
C PRO A 81 7.51 6.57 8.78
N LYS A 82 7.76 5.72 9.77
CA LYS A 82 8.96 4.90 9.88
C LYS A 82 8.58 3.44 10.05
N PRO A 83 9.37 2.51 9.46
CA PRO A 83 9.17 1.10 9.74
C PRO A 83 9.26 0.82 11.24
N PRO A 84 8.50 -0.16 11.74
CA PRO A 84 8.64 -0.61 13.12
C PRO A 84 10.07 -1.14 13.33
N ARG A 85 10.56 -1.06 14.57
CA ARG A 85 11.85 -1.65 14.93
C ARG A 85 11.77 -3.18 14.82
N GLU A 86 12.92 -3.82 14.59
CA GLU A 86 12.99 -5.29 14.64
C GLU A 86 12.43 -5.80 15.98
N GLY A 87 11.48 -6.74 15.91
CA GLY A 87 10.81 -7.32 17.07
C GLY A 87 9.70 -6.48 17.71
N GLU A 88 9.43 -5.26 17.24
CA GLU A 88 8.35 -4.40 17.77
C GLU A 88 6.96 -4.91 17.39
N ILE A 89 6.83 -5.48 16.19
CA ILE A 89 5.58 -6.02 15.67
C ILE A 89 5.84 -7.43 15.14
N ARG A 90 5.08 -8.41 15.65
CA ARG A 90 5.07 -9.78 15.11
C ARG A 90 4.52 -9.76 13.68
N ASN A 91 5.18 -10.48 12.77
CA ASN A 91 4.65 -10.63 11.41
C ASN A 91 3.40 -11.56 11.42
N CYS A 92 2.65 -11.57 10.32
CA CYS A 92 1.44 -12.39 10.19
C CYS A 92 1.72 -13.89 10.42
N ALA A 93 2.92 -14.36 10.06
CA ALA A 93 3.34 -15.74 10.23
C ALA A 93 3.49 -16.13 11.72
N GLU A 94 3.81 -15.18 12.59
CA GLU A 94 3.95 -15.38 14.04
C GLU A 94 2.66 -15.13 14.83
N ALA A 95 1.82 -14.20 14.37
CA ALA A 95 0.57 -13.84 15.04
C ALA A 95 -0.65 -14.69 14.59
N GLY A 96 -0.57 -15.28 13.39
CA GLY A 96 -1.70 -15.95 12.73
C GLY A 96 -2.67 -14.96 12.09
N VAL A 97 -3.33 -15.39 11.01
CA VAL A 97 -4.38 -14.64 10.31
C VAL A 97 -5.52 -15.59 9.97
N LEU A 98 -6.76 -15.14 10.14
CA LEU A 98 -7.91 -15.91 9.66
C LEU A 98 -7.86 -16.01 8.13
N GLY A 99 -7.69 -17.23 7.59
CA GLY A 99 -7.32 -17.45 6.18
C GLY A 99 -8.27 -16.85 5.13
N VAL A 100 -9.53 -16.55 5.47
CA VAL A 100 -10.47 -15.88 4.56
C VAL A 100 -10.20 -14.38 4.41
N LEU A 101 -9.55 -13.76 5.40
CA LEU A 101 -9.38 -12.32 5.49
C LEU A 101 -8.49 -11.75 4.37
N PRO A 102 -7.35 -12.37 3.98
CA PRO A 102 -6.61 -11.94 2.78
C PRO A 102 -7.46 -11.96 1.51
N GLY A 103 -8.37 -12.94 1.36
CA GLY A 103 -9.29 -13.01 0.22
C GLY A 103 -10.31 -11.87 0.21
N ILE A 104 -10.85 -11.51 1.38
CA ILE A 104 -11.73 -10.36 1.55
C ILE A 104 -10.99 -9.06 1.21
N VAL A 105 -9.82 -8.83 1.82
CA VAL A 105 -9.00 -7.63 1.58
C VAL A 105 -8.59 -7.53 0.11
N GLY A 106 -8.10 -8.62 -0.49
CA GLY A 106 -7.73 -8.64 -1.91
C GLY A 106 -8.90 -8.34 -2.86
N THR A 107 -10.10 -8.79 -2.52
CA THR A 107 -11.33 -8.48 -3.28
C THR A 107 -11.67 -6.99 -3.21
N ILE A 108 -11.55 -6.38 -2.04
CA ILE A 108 -11.79 -4.94 -1.88
C ILE A 108 -10.70 -4.15 -2.61
N GLN A 109 -9.42 -4.56 -2.55
CA GLN A 109 -8.35 -3.95 -3.37
C GLN A 109 -8.71 -4.00 -4.87
N ALA A 110 -9.14 -5.15 -5.39
CA ALA A 110 -9.56 -5.25 -6.79
C ALA A 110 -10.74 -4.31 -7.11
N ALA A 111 -11.70 -4.16 -6.20
CA ALA A 111 -12.81 -3.22 -6.36
C ALA A 111 -12.32 -1.75 -6.40
N GLU A 112 -11.32 -1.38 -5.59
CA GLU A 112 -10.70 -0.04 -5.67
C GLU A 112 -10.03 0.19 -7.02
N VAL A 113 -9.35 -0.80 -7.60
CA VAL A 113 -8.77 -0.68 -8.95
C VAL A 113 -9.87 -0.41 -9.96
N ILE A 114 -10.96 -1.19 -9.92
CA ILE A 114 -12.09 -1.03 -10.85
C ILE A 114 -12.65 0.38 -10.74
N LYS A 115 -12.88 0.90 -9.53
CA LYS A 115 -13.37 2.27 -9.32
C LYS A 115 -12.43 3.32 -9.91
N LEU A 116 -11.12 3.15 -9.74
CA LEU A 116 -10.13 4.08 -10.30
C LEU A 116 -10.07 4.01 -11.83
N VAL A 117 -10.14 2.81 -12.41
CA VAL A 117 -10.08 2.60 -13.87
C VAL A 117 -11.33 3.12 -14.56
N THR A 118 -12.51 2.84 -14.01
CA THR A 118 -13.79 3.19 -14.66
C THR A 118 -14.31 4.56 -14.23
N GLY A 119 -13.74 5.17 -13.19
CA GLY A 119 -14.21 6.43 -12.62
C GLY A 119 -15.53 6.34 -11.86
N ILE A 120 -16.00 5.13 -11.53
CA ILE A 120 -17.26 4.93 -10.79
C ILE A 120 -17.06 4.97 -9.28
N GLY A 121 -18.12 5.34 -8.57
CA GLY A 121 -18.14 5.30 -7.10
C GLY A 121 -17.15 6.28 -6.47
N LYS A 122 -16.67 5.92 -5.28
CA LYS A 122 -15.70 6.71 -4.50
C LYS A 122 -14.57 5.79 -4.06
N PRO A 123 -13.37 5.89 -4.65
CA PRO A 123 -12.19 5.17 -4.18
C PRO A 123 -11.80 5.59 -2.75
N LEU A 124 -11.11 4.72 -2.02
CA LEU A 124 -10.55 4.97 -0.67
C LEU A 124 -9.33 5.90 -0.70
N VAL A 125 -9.38 6.95 -1.52
CA VAL A 125 -8.34 7.98 -1.61
C VAL A 125 -8.38 8.82 -0.35
N ASN A 126 -7.20 9.04 0.24
CA ASN A 126 -7.02 9.76 1.52
C ASN A 126 -7.87 9.18 2.66
N GLN A 127 -8.19 7.88 2.61
CA GLN A 127 -8.97 7.18 3.63
C GLN A 127 -8.31 5.85 3.98
N LEU A 128 -8.38 5.45 5.25
CA LEU A 128 -8.00 4.13 5.72
C LEU A 128 -9.25 3.41 6.22
N LEU A 129 -9.67 2.39 5.49
CA LEU A 129 -10.72 1.47 5.90
C LEU A 129 -10.11 0.38 6.78
N THR A 130 -10.72 0.15 7.95
CA THR A 130 -10.46 -1.04 8.76
C THR A 130 -11.72 -1.91 8.78
N TYR A 131 -11.53 -3.21 8.65
CA TYR A 131 -12.59 -4.23 8.72
C TYR A 131 -12.21 -5.30 9.73
N ASN A 132 -13.08 -5.53 10.72
CA ASN A 132 -12.92 -6.62 11.68
C ASN A 132 -13.86 -7.78 11.31
N VAL A 133 -13.29 -8.94 11.00
CA VAL A 133 -14.05 -10.11 10.53
C VAL A 133 -14.85 -10.80 11.63
N LEU A 134 -14.50 -10.60 12.91
CA LEU A 134 -15.23 -11.21 14.02
C LEU A 134 -16.54 -10.46 14.31
N SER A 135 -16.48 -9.13 14.34
CA SER A 135 -17.66 -8.29 14.61
C SER A 135 -18.42 -7.84 13.36
N GLN A 136 -17.83 -8.03 12.17
CA GLN A 136 -18.31 -7.47 10.90
C GLN A 136 -18.36 -5.93 10.89
N GLU A 137 -17.64 -5.30 11.80
CA GLU A 137 -17.58 -3.84 11.89
C GLU A 137 -16.58 -3.28 10.88
N THR A 138 -16.96 -2.15 10.30
CA THR A 138 -16.10 -1.34 9.44
C THR A 138 -16.04 0.07 9.99
N TYR A 139 -14.84 0.63 10.09
CA TYR A 139 -14.66 2.06 10.32
C TYR A 139 -13.67 2.64 9.32
N THR A 140 -13.84 3.91 8.99
CA THR A 140 -12.98 4.62 8.04
C THR A 140 -12.39 5.84 8.71
N LEU A 141 -11.07 6.00 8.59
CA LEU A 141 -10.34 7.16 9.06
C LEU A 141 -9.99 8.04 7.85
N GLU A 142 -10.29 9.33 7.95
CA GLU A 142 -9.79 10.32 7.00
C GLU A 142 -8.31 10.58 7.25
N LEU A 143 -7.51 10.57 6.19
CA LEU A 143 -6.07 10.74 6.23
C LEU A 143 -5.68 12.14 5.79
N THR A 144 -4.64 12.67 6.42
CA THR A 144 -4.00 13.93 6.05
C THR A 144 -2.55 13.68 5.68
N LYS A 145 -1.95 14.62 4.96
CA LYS A 145 -0.50 14.62 4.73
C LYS A 145 0.23 14.90 6.03
N GLU A 146 1.32 14.19 6.28
CA GLU A 146 2.24 14.51 7.36
C GLU A 146 3.49 15.21 6.78
N PRO A 147 3.64 16.54 6.95
CA PRO A 147 4.70 17.30 6.27
C PRO A 147 6.12 16.78 6.49
N SER A 148 6.38 16.16 7.66
CA SER A 148 7.70 15.62 7.99
C SER A 148 8.08 14.36 7.19
N THR A 149 7.12 13.62 6.62
CA THR A 149 7.39 12.36 5.91
C THR A 149 8.13 12.56 4.60
N ARG A 150 8.04 13.75 4.01
CA ARG A 150 8.76 14.09 2.77
C ARG A 150 10.27 13.95 2.91
N GLN A 151 10.81 14.17 4.12
CA GLN A 151 12.23 14.01 4.43
C GLN A 151 12.64 12.53 4.54
N LEU A 152 11.68 11.64 4.74
CA LEU A 152 11.89 10.20 4.90
C LEU A 152 11.84 9.45 3.56
N MET A 153 11.43 10.11 2.48
CA MET A 153 11.35 9.52 1.14
C MET A 153 12.60 9.77 0.31
N PRO A 154 12.98 8.85 -0.58
CA PRO A 154 13.98 9.14 -1.58
C PRO A 154 13.40 10.15 -2.59
N VAL A 155 14.15 11.21 -2.87
CA VAL A 155 13.74 12.28 -3.79
C VAL A 155 14.23 12.07 -5.23
N THR A 156 15.15 11.12 -5.44
CA THR A 156 15.67 10.75 -6.76
C THR A 156 15.76 9.24 -6.92
N PRO A 157 15.76 8.72 -8.17
CA PRO A 157 15.99 7.30 -8.44
C PRO A 157 17.31 6.79 -7.86
N GLN A 158 18.37 7.60 -7.92
CA GLN A 158 19.68 7.24 -7.35
C GLN A 158 19.60 7.09 -5.82
N ALA A 159 18.93 8.02 -5.13
CA ALA A 159 18.73 7.95 -3.68
C ALA A 159 17.84 6.77 -3.25
N PHE A 160 16.92 6.33 -4.13
CA PHE A 160 16.11 5.13 -3.91
C PHE A 160 16.97 3.87 -4.03
N MET A 161 17.78 3.76 -5.09
CA MET A 161 18.65 2.60 -5.34
C MET A 161 19.74 2.41 -4.28
N SER A 162 20.17 3.49 -3.62
CA SER A 162 21.17 3.45 -2.55
C SER A 162 20.63 3.00 -1.18
N ARG A 163 19.32 2.74 -1.05
CA ARG A 163 18.75 2.18 0.18
C ARG A 163 19.07 0.68 0.27
N GLN A 164 19.73 0.30 1.35
CA GLN A 164 19.88 -1.09 1.79
C GLN A 164 18.64 -1.51 2.58
#